data_AF-A0A2V8K2A8-F1
#
_entry.id   AF-A0A2V8K2A8-F1
#
_cell.length_a   1.000
_cell.length_b   1.000
_cell.length_c   1.000
_cell.angle_alpha   90.00
_cell.angle_beta   90.00
_cell.angle_gamma   90.00
#
_symmetry.space_group_name_H-M   'P 1'
#
loop_
_entity.id
_entity.type
_entity.pdbx_description
1 polymer ?
#
loop_
_entity_poly.entity_id
_entity_poly.type
_entity_poly.pdbx_seq_one_letter_code
_entity_poly.pdbx_strand_id
1 'polypeptide(L)'
;MQKKAQTTKLPVLTLSYRHTDPRLAQSVLAEVVAGFDQANDAIRKQAAAEASWLDSQIAKMEGQFAKIGLSRVIPVSTPGAATDLKTARATLNAAMDSLSDKQYALQQEIAEQERQIAAQRGIVASAQSAPGAQDAAYGALLVRKTELEAQLMEYASQYTAKNVKVVQAKAQLAEISRQLAALEAKNQPGSAAVAPAIHELFTLERDLIRLRTDFEITAREIRRKTAALENLPRVDLAASDEKGMSEIETKGAYDRLISRYNSLVAQRDLVQKAGVLDDGGAPVIRISDPPNLPQDPAGPNRRLLKAIALAFALGTGLLIGGVVEARRLFFFQDHRDVVYFLETPLLVTIPETLTPIEKSLKSRYMLARTLGVVLLISAMPATVLTLKHFDLLKKVVPLFVR
;
A
#
# COMPACT_ATOMS: atom_id res chain seq x y z
N MET A 1 21.20 -8.45 -10.14
CA MET A 1 19.85 -8.91 -9.74
C MET A 1 19.79 -9.00 -8.21
N GLN A 2 19.27 -7.98 -7.54
CA GLN A 2 18.94 -8.07 -6.11
C GLN A 2 17.42 -8.25 -6.00
N LYS A 3 17.01 -9.36 -5.38
CA LYS A 3 15.61 -9.64 -5.04
C LYS A 3 15.10 -8.51 -4.15
N LYS A 4 14.13 -7.73 -4.63
CA LYS A 4 13.28 -6.92 -3.76
C LYS A 4 12.48 -7.89 -2.89
N ALA A 5 12.94 -8.09 -1.66
CA ALA A 5 12.10 -8.66 -0.61
C ALA A 5 10.85 -7.79 -0.51
N GLN A 6 9.69 -8.40 -0.69
CA GLN A 6 8.42 -7.77 -0.35
C GLN A 6 8.41 -7.63 1.18
N THR A 7 8.87 -6.48 1.67
CA THR A 7 8.65 -6.08 3.06
C THR A 7 7.16 -5.82 3.20
N THR A 8 6.46 -6.73 3.86
CA THR A 8 5.15 -6.49 4.48
C THR A 8 5.22 -5.12 5.16
N LYS A 9 4.47 -4.14 4.66
CA LYS A 9 4.45 -2.79 5.22
C LYS A 9 3.79 -2.87 6.58
N LEU A 10 4.61 -2.96 7.64
CA LEU A 10 4.14 -2.76 9.01
C LEU A 10 3.47 -1.37 9.09
N PRO A 11 2.37 -1.23 9.84
CA PRO A 11 1.76 0.07 10.08
C PRO A 11 2.75 0.98 10.82
N VAL A 12 3.29 1.98 10.13
CA VAL A 12 4.23 2.95 10.71
C VAL A 12 3.46 4.19 11.16
N LEU A 13 3.61 4.56 12.43
CA LEU A 13 3.11 5.83 12.95
C LEU A 13 4.23 6.88 12.85
N THR A 14 4.02 7.91 12.01
CA THR A 14 4.96 9.03 11.88
C THR A 14 4.47 10.21 12.69
N LEU A 15 5.22 10.60 13.72
CA LEU A 15 4.95 11.80 14.51
C LEU A 15 5.79 12.95 13.98
N SER A 16 5.17 14.11 13.77
CA SER A 16 5.87 15.32 13.33
C SER A 16 5.44 16.51 14.17
N TYR A 17 6.42 17.25 14.69
CA TYR A 17 6.19 18.45 15.49
C TYR A 17 7.09 19.57 14.97
N ARG A 18 6.52 20.77 14.82
CA ARG A 18 7.23 21.94 14.29
C ARG A 18 7.26 23.03 15.35
N HIS A 19 8.46 23.51 15.65
CA HIS A 19 8.67 24.62 16.58
C HIS A 19 9.79 25.53 16.05
N THR A 20 9.80 26.79 16.49
CA THR A 20 10.85 27.76 16.12
C THR A 20 12.20 27.35 16.69
N ASP A 21 12.20 26.82 17.91
CA ASP A 21 13.39 26.28 18.57
C ASP A 21 13.52 24.77 18.35
N PRO A 22 14.60 24.29 17.71
CA PRO A 22 14.77 22.88 17.38
C PRO A 22 14.96 21.99 18.62
N ARG A 23 15.55 22.53 19.70
CA ARG A 23 15.75 21.81 20.96
C ARG A 23 14.44 21.51 21.67
N LEU A 24 13.51 22.47 21.70
CA LEU A 24 12.18 22.29 22.27
C LEU A 24 11.35 21.30 21.44
N ALA A 25 11.46 21.34 20.11
CA ALA A 25 10.78 20.36 19.27
C ALA A 25 11.26 18.93 19.56
N GLN A 26 12.56 18.75 19.74
CA GLN A 26 13.14 17.46 20.08
C GLN A 26 12.70 16.98 21.47
N SER A 27 12.74 17.85 22.48
CA SER A 27 12.38 17.46 23.85
C SER A 27 10.92 17.02 23.98
N VAL A 28 10.00 17.71 23.29
CA VAL A 28 8.59 17.31 23.24
C VAL A 28 8.42 15.95 22.59
N LEU A 29 9.08 15.73 21.45
CA LEU A 29 9.00 14.43 20.77
C LEU A 29 9.62 13.31 21.62
N ALA A 30 10.72 13.59 22.33
CA ALA A 30 11.37 12.66 23.24
C ALA A 30 10.48 12.29 24.44
N GLU A 31 9.76 13.26 25.01
CA GLU A 31 8.80 13.02 26.08
C GLU A 31 7.62 12.15 25.59
N VAL A 32 7.10 12.42 24.40
CA VAL A 32 6.05 11.60 23.79
C VAL A 32 6.54 10.16 23.55
N VAL A 33 7.75 10.00 23.00
CA VAL A 33 8.36 8.69 22.79
C VAL A 33 8.58 7.95 24.12
N ALA A 34 9.07 8.62 25.15
CA ALA A 34 9.21 8.05 26.49
C ALA A 34 7.86 7.62 27.09
N GLY A 35 6.79 8.37 26.82
CA GLY A 35 5.44 7.99 27.21
C GLY A 35 4.97 6.68 26.55
N PHE A 36 5.35 6.43 25.30
CA PHE A 36 5.08 5.15 24.63
C PHE A 36 5.87 3.99 25.25
N ASP A 37 7.13 4.20 25.61
CA ASP A 37 7.93 3.18 26.30
C ASP A 37 7.32 2.83 27.66
N GLN A 38 6.89 3.84 28.43
CA GLN A 38 6.20 3.61 29.71
C GLN A 38 4.89 2.84 29.53
N ALA A 39 4.11 3.15 28.49
CA ALA A 39 2.88 2.43 28.16
C ALA A 39 3.18 0.97 27.74
N ASN A 40 4.22 0.75 26.94
CA ASN A 40 4.68 -0.58 26.56
C ASN A 40 5.09 -1.41 27.79
N ASP A 41 5.82 -0.82 28.72
CA ASP A 41 6.22 -1.49 29.97
C ASP A 41 5.00 -1.84 30.85
N ALA A 42 4.00 -0.95 30.91
CA ALA A 42 2.75 -1.23 31.61
C ALA A 42 2.00 -2.41 30.98
N ILE A 43 1.91 -2.47 29.65
CA ILE A 43 1.31 -3.59 28.91
C ILE A 43 2.06 -4.89 29.19
N ARG A 44 3.40 -4.87 29.14
CA ARG A 44 4.25 -6.04 29.46
C ARG A 44 4.01 -6.54 30.89
N LYS A 45 3.92 -5.64 31.86
CA LYS A 45 3.60 -5.99 33.27
C LYS A 45 2.20 -6.57 33.42
N GLN A 46 1.20 -6.02 32.75
CA GLN A 46 -0.17 -6.53 32.78
C GLN A 46 -0.26 -7.93 32.16
N ALA A 47 0.39 -8.16 31.01
CA ALA A 47 0.45 -9.48 30.39
C ALA A 47 1.14 -10.52 31.28
N ALA A 48 2.23 -10.16 31.96
CA ALA A 48 2.91 -11.03 32.92
C ALA A 48 2.01 -11.36 34.13
N ALA A 49 1.27 -10.38 34.65
CA ALA A 49 0.31 -10.59 35.73
C ALA A 49 -0.86 -11.50 35.32
N GLU A 50 -1.38 -11.33 34.10
CA GLU A 50 -2.43 -12.17 33.53
C GLU A 50 -1.95 -13.62 33.33
N ALA A 51 -0.73 -13.81 32.81
CA ALA A 51 -0.12 -15.13 32.68
C ALA A 51 0.00 -15.84 34.04
N SER A 52 0.53 -15.14 35.06
CA SER A 52 0.63 -15.69 36.42
C SER A 52 -0.75 -16.01 37.02
N TRP A 53 -1.76 -15.17 36.76
CA TRP A 53 -3.12 -15.44 37.18
C TRP A 53 -3.70 -16.68 36.50
N LEU A 54 -3.49 -16.85 35.19
CA LEU A 54 -3.92 -18.04 34.43
C LEU A 54 -3.25 -19.32 34.97
N ASP A 55 -1.95 -19.28 35.24
CA ASP A 55 -1.22 -20.42 35.83
C ASP A 55 -1.82 -20.82 37.18
N SER A 56 -2.19 -19.84 38.01
CA SER A 56 -2.85 -20.12 39.29
C SER A 56 -4.24 -20.76 39.14
N GLN A 57 -4.98 -20.42 38.09
CA GLN A 57 -6.29 -21.02 37.80
C GLN A 57 -6.14 -22.45 37.27
N ILE A 58 -5.16 -22.69 36.40
CA ILE A 58 -4.82 -24.03 35.89
C ILE A 58 -4.44 -24.94 37.06
N ALA A 59 -3.52 -24.50 37.94
CA ALA A 59 -3.11 -25.28 39.11
C ALA A 59 -4.27 -25.60 40.06
N LYS A 60 -5.21 -24.65 40.26
CA LYS A 60 -6.43 -24.90 41.04
C LYS A 60 -7.33 -25.97 40.39
N MET A 61 -7.49 -25.93 39.07
CA MET A 61 -8.26 -26.93 38.34
C MET A 61 -7.59 -28.31 38.37
N GLU A 62 -6.27 -28.38 38.19
CA GLU A 62 -5.50 -29.63 38.36
C GLU A 62 -5.70 -30.24 39.75
N GLY A 63 -5.69 -29.41 40.79
CA GLY A 63 -6.01 -29.83 42.15
C GLY A 63 -7.45 -30.35 42.33
N GLN A 64 -8.42 -29.79 41.60
CA GLN A 64 -9.79 -30.29 41.58
C GLN A 64 -9.88 -31.66 40.87
N PHE A 65 -9.16 -31.86 39.77
CA PHE A 65 -9.07 -33.16 39.09
C PHE A 65 -8.48 -34.24 40.01
N ALA A 66 -7.44 -33.90 40.78
CA ALA A 66 -6.82 -34.82 41.74
C ALA A 66 -7.78 -35.21 42.89
N LYS A 67 -8.60 -34.28 43.38
CA LYS A 67 -9.56 -34.51 44.47
C LYS A 67 -10.76 -35.38 44.07
N ILE A 68 -11.17 -35.36 42.80
CA ILE A 68 -12.29 -36.18 42.30
C ILE A 68 -11.81 -37.62 41.95
N GLY A 69 -10.53 -37.96 42.19
CA GLY A 69 -9.98 -39.28 41.83
C GLY A 69 -9.91 -39.51 40.31
N LEU A 70 -10.04 -38.44 39.53
CA LEU A 70 -10.01 -38.45 38.06
C LEU A 70 -8.59 -38.52 37.49
N SER A 71 -7.58 -38.51 38.35
CA SER A 71 -6.17 -38.66 38.02
C SER A 71 -5.83 -40.00 37.32
N ARG A 72 -6.78 -40.93 37.22
CA ARG A 72 -6.63 -42.20 36.49
C ARG A 72 -7.18 -42.18 35.05
N VAL A 73 -7.72 -41.07 34.58
CA VAL A 73 -8.16 -40.88 33.18
C VAL A 73 -7.20 -39.96 32.41
N ILE A 74 -5.90 -40.09 32.69
CA ILE A 74 -4.92 -39.95 31.63
C ILE A 74 -5.09 -41.23 30.80
N PRO A 75 -5.38 -41.18 29.49
CA PRO A 75 -5.65 -42.36 28.70
C PRO A 75 -4.38 -43.22 28.62
N VAL A 76 -4.20 -44.12 29.59
CA VAL A 76 -3.38 -45.30 29.42
C VAL A 76 -4.22 -46.25 28.59
N SER A 77 -3.92 -46.24 27.29
CA SER A 77 -4.45 -47.15 26.29
C SER A 77 -4.29 -48.60 26.77
N THR A 78 -5.37 -49.20 27.26
CA THR A 78 -5.51 -50.66 27.30
C THR A 78 -5.99 -51.13 25.93
N PRO A 79 -5.25 -52.01 25.24
CA PRO A 79 -5.59 -52.41 23.88
C PRO A 79 -6.79 -53.35 23.91
N GLY A 80 -7.92 -52.85 23.43
CA GLY A 80 -9.02 -53.64 22.91
C GLY A 80 -9.18 -53.28 21.43
N ALA A 81 -9.11 -54.27 20.54
CA ALA A 81 -9.20 -54.05 19.09
C ALA A 81 -10.46 -53.27 18.65
N ALA A 82 -11.53 -53.29 19.46
CA ALA A 82 -12.75 -52.52 19.22
C ALA A 82 -12.62 -51.03 19.57
N THR A 83 -11.85 -50.65 20.59
CA THR A 83 -11.57 -49.25 20.94
C THR A 83 -10.62 -48.60 19.93
N ASP A 84 -9.57 -49.32 19.50
CA ASP A 84 -8.62 -48.85 18.48
C ASP A 84 -9.30 -48.60 17.13
N LEU A 85 -10.29 -49.45 16.79
CA LEU A 85 -11.08 -49.30 15.57
C LEU A 85 -12.06 -48.11 15.63
N LYS A 86 -12.67 -47.83 16.80
CA LYS A 86 -13.51 -46.65 17.00
C LYS A 86 -12.68 -45.36 16.94
N THR A 87 -11.52 -45.32 17.58
CA THR A 87 -10.62 -44.16 17.52
C THR A 87 -10.05 -43.97 16.12
N ALA A 88 -9.65 -45.04 15.43
CA ALA A 88 -9.20 -44.98 14.04
C ALA A 88 -10.29 -44.39 13.14
N ARG A 89 -11.55 -44.85 13.26
CA ARG A 89 -12.68 -44.26 12.54
C ARG A 89 -12.93 -42.79 12.87
N ALA A 90 -12.91 -42.43 14.15
CA ALA A 90 -13.11 -41.04 14.57
C ALA A 90 -12.03 -40.11 14.01
N THR A 91 -10.76 -40.53 14.04
CA THR A 91 -9.65 -39.76 13.45
C THR A 91 -9.76 -39.66 11.93
N LEU A 92 -10.22 -40.71 11.25
CA LEU A 92 -10.43 -40.71 9.80
C LEU A 92 -11.58 -39.78 9.40
N ASN A 93 -12.69 -39.79 10.15
CA ASN A 93 -13.83 -38.89 9.94
C ASN A 93 -13.42 -37.43 10.18
N ALA A 94 -12.71 -37.13 11.28
CA ALA A 94 -12.21 -35.78 11.53
C ALA A 94 -11.24 -35.30 10.43
N ALA A 95 -10.39 -36.19 9.92
CA ALA A 95 -9.54 -35.89 8.76
C ALA A 95 -10.36 -35.64 7.49
N MET A 96 -11.50 -36.34 7.30
CA MET A 96 -12.41 -36.09 6.18
C MET A 96 -13.12 -34.76 6.28
N ASP A 97 -13.62 -34.40 7.45
CA ASP A 97 -14.26 -33.11 7.68
C ASP A 97 -13.27 -31.97 7.37
N SER A 98 -12.04 -32.07 7.88
CA SER A 98 -11.00 -31.07 7.59
C SER A 98 -10.62 -30.95 6.10
N LEU A 99 -10.62 -32.07 5.37
CA LEU A 99 -10.33 -32.07 3.93
C LEU A 99 -11.52 -31.53 3.12
N SER A 100 -12.75 -31.80 3.55
CA SER A 100 -13.97 -31.25 2.97
C SER A 100 -14.01 -29.73 3.16
N ASP A 101 -13.68 -29.24 4.36
CA ASP A 101 -13.59 -27.80 4.64
C ASP A 101 -12.53 -27.14 3.75
N LYS A 102 -11.35 -27.77 3.61
CA LYS A 102 -10.30 -27.30 2.70
C LYS A 102 -10.77 -27.28 1.24
N GLN A 103 -11.50 -28.31 0.81
CA GLN A 103 -12.04 -28.37 -0.54
C GLN A 103 -13.05 -27.24 -0.79
N TYR A 104 -13.93 -26.96 0.19
CA TYR A 104 -14.89 -25.87 0.11
C TYR A 104 -14.20 -24.50 0.06
N ALA A 105 -13.16 -24.28 0.88
CA ALA A 105 -12.36 -23.06 0.85
C ALA A 105 -11.68 -22.84 -0.52
N LEU A 106 -11.04 -23.89 -1.06
CA LEU A 106 -10.43 -23.83 -2.40
C LEU A 106 -11.47 -23.54 -3.49
N GLN A 107 -12.67 -24.09 -3.38
CA GLN A 107 -13.75 -23.81 -4.33
C GLN A 107 -14.18 -22.34 -4.31
N GLN A 108 -14.29 -21.73 -3.12
CA GLN A 108 -14.58 -20.30 -3.00
C GLN A 108 -13.45 -19.44 -3.57
N GLU A 109 -12.20 -19.80 -3.29
CA GLU A 109 -11.02 -19.08 -3.79
C GLU A 109 -10.93 -19.14 -5.33
N ILE A 110 -11.19 -20.30 -5.93
CA ILE A 110 -11.27 -20.45 -7.39
C ILE A 110 -12.35 -19.54 -7.98
N ALA A 111 -13.56 -19.52 -7.38
CA ALA A 111 -14.65 -18.70 -7.87
C ALA A 111 -14.33 -17.19 -7.79
N GLU A 112 -13.65 -16.76 -6.74
CA GLU A 112 -13.20 -15.37 -6.60
C GLU A 112 -12.10 -15.03 -7.62
N GLN A 113 -11.12 -15.92 -7.80
CA GLN A 113 -10.06 -15.78 -8.79
C GLN A 113 -10.63 -15.68 -10.21
N GLU A 114 -11.64 -16.47 -10.55
CA GLU A 114 -12.34 -16.41 -11.84
C GLU A 114 -13.03 -15.07 -12.06
N ARG A 115 -13.64 -14.48 -11.03
CA ARG A 115 -14.21 -13.13 -11.10
C ARG A 115 -13.16 -12.06 -11.33
N GLN A 116 -12.01 -12.15 -10.66
CA GLN A 116 -10.90 -11.21 -10.85
C GLN A 116 -10.32 -11.31 -12.27
N ILE A 117 -10.15 -12.52 -12.80
CA ILE A 117 -9.74 -12.74 -14.18
C ILE A 117 -10.74 -12.13 -15.16
N ALA A 118 -12.05 -12.32 -14.94
CA ALA A 118 -13.09 -11.75 -15.79
C ALA A 118 -13.05 -10.21 -15.78
N ALA A 119 -12.88 -9.59 -14.61
CA ALA A 119 -12.73 -8.14 -14.48
C ALA A 119 -11.48 -7.63 -15.21
N GLN A 120 -10.34 -8.30 -15.01
CA GLN A 120 -9.08 -7.94 -15.65
C GLN A 120 -9.14 -8.09 -17.18
N ARG A 121 -9.81 -9.14 -17.68
CA ARG A 121 -10.09 -9.31 -19.11
C ARG A 121 -10.92 -8.16 -19.67
N GLY A 122 -11.90 -7.65 -18.92
CA GLY A 122 -12.65 -6.46 -19.29
C GLY A 122 -11.79 -5.21 -19.41
N ILE A 123 -10.84 -5.01 -18.48
CA ILE A 123 -9.88 -3.90 -18.50
C ILE A 123 -8.97 -4.01 -19.73
N VAL A 124 -8.39 -5.19 -19.99
CA VAL A 124 -7.54 -5.43 -21.17
C VAL A 124 -8.31 -5.20 -22.46
N ALA A 125 -9.56 -5.66 -22.58
CA ALA A 125 -10.40 -5.45 -23.75
C ALA A 125 -10.75 -3.97 -23.97
N SER A 126 -11.03 -3.22 -22.89
CA SER A 126 -11.30 -1.78 -22.96
C SER A 126 -10.07 -0.97 -23.38
N ALA A 127 -8.88 -1.39 -22.94
CA ALA A 127 -7.61 -0.76 -23.32
C ALA A 127 -7.21 -1.06 -24.78
N GLN A 128 -7.62 -2.22 -25.32
CA GLN A 128 -7.45 -2.59 -26.73
C GLN A 128 -8.41 -1.86 -27.69
N SER A 129 -9.50 -1.28 -27.18
CA SER A 129 -10.54 -0.61 -27.98
C SER A 129 -10.26 0.88 -28.24
N ALA A 130 -9.15 1.43 -27.74
CA ALA A 130 -8.70 2.78 -28.06
C ALA A 130 -8.07 2.84 -29.47
N PRO A 131 -8.22 3.93 -30.26
CA PRO A 131 -7.90 3.88 -31.69
C PRO A 131 -6.39 3.87 -31.96
N GLY A 132 -5.90 2.72 -32.44
CA GLY A 132 -4.57 2.54 -33.04
C GLY A 132 -4.54 1.22 -33.83
N ALA A 133 -4.50 1.26 -35.16
CA ALA A 133 -4.56 0.06 -36.02
C ALA A 133 -3.42 -0.95 -35.77
N GLN A 134 -2.36 -0.52 -35.09
CA GLN A 134 -1.21 -1.35 -34.69
C GLN A 134 -1.44 -2.06 -33.34
N ASP A 135 -2.28 -1.50 -32.46
CA ASP A 135 -2.61 -2.07 -31.14
C ASP A 135 -3.60 -3.24 -31.27
N ALA A 136 -4.50 -3.19 -32.25
CA ALA A 136 -5.41 -4.30 -32.57
C ALA A 136 -4.66 -5.55 -33.11
N ALA A 137 -3.63 -5.33 -33.94
CA ALA A 137 -2.79 -6.42 -34.45
C ALA A 137 -1.93 -7.06 -33.33
N TYR A 138 -1.43 -6.25 -32.41
CA TYR A 138 -0.71 -6.73 -31.23
C TYR A 138 -1.62 -7.56 -30.30
N GLY A 139 -2.83 -7.07 -30.02
CA GLY A 139 -3.83 -7.79 -29.22
C GLY A 139 -4.23 -9.13 -29.83
N ALA A 140 -4.46 -9.19 -31.14
CA ALA A 140 -4.80 -10.42 -31.85
C ALA A 140 -3.66 -11.47 -31.80
N LEU A 141 -2.40 -11.04 -31.93
CA LEU A 141 -1.23 -11.91 -31.82
C LEU A 141 -1.07 -12.46 -30.40
N LEU A 142 -1.37 -11.65 -29.38
CA LEU A 142 -1.31 -12.08 -27.99
C LEU A 142 -2.36 -13.16 -27.67
N VAL A 143 -3.62 -12.96 -28.11
CA VAL A 143 -4.69 -13.96 -27.96
C VAL A 143 -4.33 -15.26 -28.70
N ARG A 144 -3.69 -15.16 -29.88
CA ARG A 144 -3.27 -16.35 -30.62
C ARG A 144 -2.13 -17.09 -29.91
N LYS A 145 -1.23 -16.38 -29.23
CA LYS A 145 -0.15 -16.97 -28.43
C LYS A 145 -0.72 -17.78 -27.27
N THR A 146 -1.69 -17.24 -26.53
CA THR A 146 -2.29 -17.92 -25.38
C THR A 146 -3.05 -19.18 -25.79
N GLU A 147 -3.78 -19.12 -26.90
CA GLU A 147 -4.48 -20.28 -27.46
C GLU A 147 -3.49 -21.41 -27.81
N LEU A 148 -2.33 -21.07 -28.39
CA LEU A 148 -1.29 -22.06 -28.72
C LEU A 148 -0.57 -22.61 -27.48
N GLU A 149 -0.39 -21.80 -26.43
CA GLU A 149 0.18 -22.28 -25.15
C GLU A 149 -0.77 -23.27 -24.45
N ALA A 150 -2.07 -22.99 -24.44
CA ALA A 150 -3.09 -23.90 -23.92
C ALA A 150 -3.13 -25.22 -24.72
N GLN A 151 -3.11 -25.14 -26.06
CA GLN A 151 -3.04 -26.32 -26.93
C GLN A 151 -1.76 -27.13 -26.71
N LEU A 152 -0.64 -26.50 -26.39
CA LEU A 152 0.61 -27.20 -26.06
C LEU A 152 0.56 -27.90 -24.71
N MET A 153 -0.13 -27.34 -23.71
CA MET A 153 -0.38 -28.04 -22.44
C MET A 153 -1.24 -29.29 -22.65
N GLU A 154 -2.28 -29.18 -23.49
CA GLU A 154 -3.12 -30.31 -23.86
C GLU A 154 -2.33 -31.36 -24.65
N TYR A 155 -1.50 -30.95 -25.60
CA TYR A 155 -0.67 -31.90 -26.34
C TYR A 155 0.44 -32.51 -25.49
N ALA A 156 0.92 -31.84 -24.44
CA ALA A 156 1.91 -32.40 -23.52
C ALA A 156 1.35 -33.53 -22.64
N SER A 157 0.04 -33.56 -22.40
CA SER A 157 -0.61 -34.66 -21.67
C SER A 157 -0.85 -35.89 -22.55
N GLN A 158 -1.04 -35.71 -23.86
CA GLN A 158 -1.43 -36.78 -24.79
C GLN A 158 -0.32 -37.25 -25.74
N TYR A 159 0.69 -36.41 -26.02
CA TYR A 159 1.69 -36.65 -27.05
C TYR A 159 3.13 -36.41 -26.56
N THR A 160 4.05 -37.25 -27.03
CA THR A 160 5.49 -37.07 -26.78
C THR A 160 6.03 -35.83 -27.51
N ALA A 161 7.08 -35.21 -26.96
CA ALA A 161 7.70 -33.99 -27.51
C ALA A 161 8.17 -34.07 -28.99
N LYS A 162 8.30 -35.29 -29.56
CA LYS A 162 8.67 -35.52 -30.97
C LYS A 162 7.46 -35.60 -31.93
N ASN A 163 6.23 -35.49 -31.43
CA ASN A 163 5.03 -35.55 -32.26
C ASN A 163 4.95 -34.32 -33.18
N VAL A 164 4.63 -34.53 -34.45
CA VAL A 164 4.53 -33.48 -35.49
C VAL A 164 3.63 -32.32 -35.04
N LYS A 165 2.52 -32.60 -34.34
CA LYS A 165 1.60 -31.56 -33.84
C LYS A 165 2.24 -30.68 -32.76
N VAL A 166 3.01 -31.27 -31.84
CA VAL A 166 3.73 -30.54 -30.79
C VAL A 166 4.84 -29.68 -31.39
N VAL A 167 5.57 -30.20 -32.37
CA VAL A 167 6.64 -29.47 -33.05
C VAL A 167 6.07 -28.29 -33.87
N GLN A 168 4.96 -28.49 -34.59
CA GLN A 168 4.29 -27.43 -35.34
C GLN A 168 3.74 -26.34 -34.43
N ALA A 169 3.06 -26.71 -33.33
CA ALA A 169 2.55 -25.74 -32.37
C ALA A 169 3.68 -24.94 -31.69
N LYS A 170 4.80 -25.60 -31.34
CA LYS A 170 6.00 -24.89 -30.83
C LYS A 170 6.62 -23.95 -31.85
N ALA A 171 6.68 -24.34 -33.12
CA ALA A 171 7.20 -23.49 -34.19
C ALA A 171 6.30 -22.26 -34.43
N GLN A 172 4.98 -22.45 -34.42
CA GLN A 172 4.02 -21.35 -34.53
C GLN A 172 4.10 -20.40 -33.32
N LEU A 173 4.26 -20.93 -32.11
CA LEU A 173 4.47 -20.13 -30.91
C LEU A 173 5.75 -19.30 -31.00
N ALA A 174 6.84 -19.90 -31.48
CA ALA A 174 8.11 -19.20 -31.66
C ALA A 174 7.98 -18.04 -32.67
N GLU A 175 7.29 -18.25 -33.79
CA GLU A 175 7.06 -17.22 -34.79
C GLU A 175 6.21 -16.06 -34.25
N ILE A 176 5.10 -16.35 -33.56
CA ILE A 176 4.26 -15.31 -32.94
C ILE A 176 5.04 -14.54 -31.87
N SER A 177 5.87 -15.22 -31.08
CA SER A 177 6.70 -14.56 -30.08
C SER A 177 7.73 -13.60 -30.70
N ARG A 178 8.26 -13.95 -31.87
CA ARG A 178 9.19 -13.10 -32.62
C ARG A 178 8.48 -11.88 -33.22
N GLN A 179 7.26 -12.05 -33.72
CA GLN A 179 6.44 -10.96 -34.24
C GLN A 179 6.05 -9.98 -33.13
N LEU A 180 5.67 -10.47 -31.94
CA LEU A 180 5.41 -9.63 -30.77
C LEU A 180 6.65 -8.83 -30.34
N ALA A 181 7.82 -9.49 -30.25
CA ALA A 181 9.07 -8.81 -29.90
C ALA A 181 9.48 -7.73 -30.93
N ALA A 182 9.21 -7.96 -32.23
CA ALA A 182 9.47 -6.98 -33.28
C ALA A 182 8.52 -5.77 -33.21
N LEU A 183 7.26 -5.97 -32.84
CA LEU A 183 6.29 -4.90 -32.61
C LEU A 183 6.63 -4.08 -31.35
N GLU A 184 7.09 -4.74 -30.28
CA GLU A 184 7.57 -4.09 -29.06
C GLU A 184 8.83 -3.26 -29.29
N ALA A 185 9.77 -3.76 -30.09
CA ALA A 185 11.00 -3.04 -30.45
C ALA A 185 10.75 -1.80 -31.32
N LYS A 186 9.62 -1.74 -32.04
CA LYS A 186 9.26 -0.64 -32.94
C LYS A 186 8.47 0.48 -32.26
N ASN A 187 7.98 0.27 -31.04
CA ASN A 187 7.20 1.24 -30.27
C ASN A 187 8.05 1.92 -29.16
N GLN A 188 8.17 3.25 -29.21
CA GLN A 188 8.66 4.10 -28.10
C GLN A 188 7.47 4.58 -27.23
N PRO A 189 7.69 5.08 -25.99
CA PRO A 189 6.89 4.79 -24.80
C PRO A 189 5.54 5.54 -24.75
N GLY A 190 4.56 5.08 -25.53
CA GLY A 190 3.15 5.47 -25.41
C GLY A 190 2.22 4.31 -25.04
N SER A 191 2.68 3.05 -25.19
CA SER A 191 1.90 1.82 -24.95
C SER A 191 2.20 1.17 -23.57
N ALA A 192 2.74 1.95 -22.62
CA ALA A 192 3.20 1.46 -21.32
C ALA A 192 2.06 1.03 -20.35
N ALA A 193 0.80 1.35 -20.67
CA ALA A 193 -0.35 1.05 -19.80
C ALA A 193 -0.95 -0.36 -20.03
N VAL A 194 -0.77 -0.96 -21.21
CA VAL A 194 -1.41 -2.24 -21.56
C VAL A 194 -0.55 -3.45 -21.15
N ALA A 195 0.78 -3.32 -21.27
CA ALA A 195 1.74 -4.35 -20.85
C ALA A 195 1.60 -4.82 -19.38
N PRO A 196 1.44 -3.94 -18.37
CA PRO A 196 1.26 -4.38 -16.98
C PRO A 196 -0.08 -5.10 -16.75
N ALA A 197 -1.17 -4.63 -17.38
CA ALA A 197 -2.50 -5.25 -17.23
C ALA A 197 -2.56 -6.67 -17.82
N ILE A 198 -1.86 -6.90 -18.93
CA ILE A 198 -1.68 -8.22 -19.54
C ILE A 198 -0.83 -9.12 -18.62
N HIS A 199 0.28 -8.60 -18.08
CA HIS A 199 1.13 -9.39 -17.18
C HIS A 199 0.37 -9.84 -15.94
N GLU A 200 -0.43 -8.95 -15.36
CA GLU A 200 -1.31 -9.25 -14.23
C GLU A 200 -2.32 -10.34 -14.58
N LEU A 201 -2.98 -10.27 -15.75
CA LEU A 201 -3.89 -11.31 -16.21
C LEU A 201 -3.21 -12.68 -16.29
N PHE A 202 -1.99 -12.76 -16.83
CA PHE A 202 -1.21 -14.00 -16.88
C PHE A 202 -0.88 -14.55 -15.49
N THR A 203 -0.55 -13.68 -14.54
CA THR A 203 -0.29 -14.13 -13.16
C THR A 203 -1.54 -14.72 -12.53
N LEU A 204 -2.69 -14.06 -12.72
CA LEU A 204 -3.98 -14.53 -12.20
C LEU A 204 -4.38 -15.87 -12.81
N GLU A 205 -4.20 -16.06 -14.13
CA GLU A 205 -4.51 -17.33 -14.81
C GLU A 205 -3.60 -18.48 -14.35
N ARG A 206 -2.30 -18.22 -14.17
CA ARG A 206 -1.37 -19.21 -13.63
C ARG A 206 -1.75 -19.63 -12.20
N ASP A 207 -2.14 -18.66 -11.38
CA ASP A 207 -2.51 -18.94 -10.00
C ASP A 207 -3.86 -19.69 -9.92
N LEU A 208 -4.79 -19.45 -10.85
CA LEU A 208 -6.00 -20.27 -11.03
C LEU A 208 -5.67 -21.73 -11.36
N ILE A 209 -4.71 -21.99 -12.26
CA ILE A 209 -4.28 -23.35 -12.60
C ILE A 209 -3.72 -24.07 -11.37
N ARG A 210 -2.95 -23.36 -10.53
CA ARG A 210 -2.44 -23.91 -9.26
C ARG A 210 -3.57 -24.27 -8.30
N LEU A 211 -4.52 -23.36 -8.09
CA LEU A 211 -5.68 -23.60 -7.22
C LEU A 211 -6.51 -24.81 -7.69
N ARG A 212 -6.76 -24.95 -9.00
CA ARG A 212 -7.45 -26.12 -9.55
C ARG A 212 -6.67 -27.42 -9.34
N THR A 213 -5.34 -27.37 -9.45
CA THR A 213 -4.47 -28.52 -9.18
C THR A 213 -4.58 -28.96 -7.71
N ASP A 214 -4.52 -28.00 -6.78
CA ASP A 214 -4.66 -28.26 -5.34
C ASP A 214 -6.06 -28.80 -4.97
N PHE A 215 -7.09 -28.31 -5.65
CA PHE A 215 -8.46 -28.83 -5.53
C PHE A 215 -8.53 -30.30 -5.96
N GLU A 216 -7.95 -30.67 -7.11
CA GLU A 216 -7.91 -32.06 -7.57
C GLU A 216 -7.09 -32.98 -6.66
N ILE A 217 -5.97 -32.49 -6.11
CA ILE A 217 -5.17 -33.24 -5.13
C ILE A 217 -6.00 -33.50 -3.87
N THR A 218 -6.67 -32.49 -3.35
CA THR A 218 -7.53 -32.59 -2.16
C THR A 218 -8.69 -33.56 -2.42
N ALA A 219 -9.35 -33.46 -3.58
CA ALA A 219 -10.43 -34.37 -3.97
C ALA A 219 -9.95 -35.84 -4.09
N ARG A 220 -8.74 -36.08 -4.60
CA ARG A 220 -8.13 -37.42 -4.63
C ARG A 220 -7.85 -37.96 -3.23
N GLU A 221 -7.34 -37.12 -2.34
CA GLU A 221 -7.06 -37.51 -0.96
C GLU A 221 -8.36 -37.85 -0.19
N ILE A 222 -9.43 -37.09 -0.44
CA ILE A 222 -10.78 -37.42 0.07
C ILE A 222 -11.18 -38.82 -0.40
N ARG A 223 -11.13 -39.11 -1.71
CA ARG A 223 -11.49 -40.44 -2.25
C ARG A 223 -10.67 -41.58 -1.67
N ARG A 224 -9.37 -41.36 -1.41
CA ARG A 224 -8.50 -42.38 -0.79
C ARG A 224 -8.94 -42.69 0.64
N LYS A 225 -9.23 -41.66 1.44
CA LYS A 225 -9.63 -41.84 2.83
C LYS A 225 -11.08 -42.34 2.95
N THR A 226 -11.99 -41.98 2.05
CA THR A 226 -13.32 -42.59 2.01
C THR A 226 -13.23 -44.08 1.70
N ALA A 227 -12.39 -44.49 0.74
CA ALA A 227 -12.15 -45.92 0.47
C ALA A 227 -11.51 -46.63 1.69
N ALA A 228 -10.60 -45.97 2.42
CA ALA A 228 -10.04 -46.50 3.66
C ALA A 228 -11.12 -46.67 4.75
N LEU A 229 -12.10 -45.77 4.83
CA LEU A 229 -13.24 -45.85 5.75
C LEU A 229 -14.17 -47.02 5.44
N GLU A 230 -14.43 -47.26 4.15
CA GLU A 230 -15.26 -48.37 3.67
C GLU A 230 -14.61 -49.73 3.94
N ASN A 231 -13.28 -49.81 3.89
CA ASN A 231 -12.51 -51.04 4.17
C ASN A 231 -12.39 -51.37 5.68
N LEU A 232 -12.81 -50.49 6.59
CA LEU A 232 -12.79 -50.74 8.03
C LEU A 232 -14.03 -51.58 8.46
N PRO A 233 -13.87 -52.69 9.21
CA PRO A 233 -14.99 -53.57 9.60
C PRO A 233 -16.09 -52.80 10.35
N ARG A 234 -17.35 -52.81 9.88
CA ARG A 234 -18.47 -52.14 10.58
C ARG A 234 -18.66 -52.78 11.96
N VAL A 235 -18.43 -52.01 13.03
CA VAL A 235 -18.78 -52.42 14.40
C VAL A 235 -20.16 -51.88 14.67
N ASP A 236 -21.15 -52.76 14.86
CA ASP A 236 -22.49 -52.37 15.31
C ASP A 236 -22.38 -51.83 16.74
N LEU A 237 -22.65 -50.53 16.90
CA LEU A 237 -22.51 -49.79 18.15
C LEU A 237 -23.77 -49.84 19.03
N ALA A 238 -24.81 -50.57 18.64
CA ALA A 238 -26.13 -50.49 19.28
C ALA A 238 -26.29 -51.31 20.59
N ALA A 239 -25.30 -52.10 21.01
CA ALA A 239 -25.48 -53.11 22.06
C ALA A 239 -24.81 -52.79 23.41
N SER A 240 -24.50 -51.53 23.73
CA SER A 240 -23.77 -51.19 24.97
C SER A 240 -24.37 -50.04 25.80
N ASP A 241 -25.70 -49.88 25.78
CA ASP A 241 -26.38 -48.70 26.35
C ASP A 241 -27.29 -48.93 27.58
N GLU A 242 -27.13 -50.02 28.35
CA GLU A 242 -27.98 -50.24 29.55
C GLU A 242 -27.34 -49.94 30.92
N LYS A 243 -26.12 -49.39 30.98
CA LYS A 243 -25.48 -49.02 32.27
C LYS A 243 -25.08 -47.53 32.42
N GLY A 244 -25.66 -46.63 31.62
CA GLY A 244 -25.14 -45.27 31.44
C GLY A 244 -25.70 -44.14 32.31
N MET A 245 -26.81 -44.31 33.05
CA MET A 245 -27.50 -43.14 33.63
C MET A 245 -26.73 -42.41 34.76
N SER A 246 -25.82 -43.07 35.49
CA SER A 246 -24.91 -42.39 36.44
C SER A 246 -23.59 -41.90 35.80
N GLU A 247 -23.25 -42.45 34.63
CA GLU A 247 -22.04 -42.11 33.88
C GLU A 247 -22.25 -40.89 32.97
N ILE A 248 -23.48 -40.61 32.56
CA ILE A 248 -23.82 -39.46 31.70
C ILE A 248 -23.72 -38.13 32.46
N GLU A 249 -24.15 -38.07 33.72
CA GLU A 249 -24.03 -36.85 34.54
C GLU A 249 -22.55 -36.53 34.87
N THR A 250 -21.75 -37.57 35.10
CA THR A 250 -20.30 -37.45 35.33
C THR A 250 -19.52 -37.13 34.05
N LYS A 251 -19.89 -37.71 32.89
CA LYS A 251 -19.33 -37.36 31.57
C LYS A 251 -19.62 -35.91 31.18
N GLY A 252 -20.86 -35.44 31.33
CA GLY A 252 -21.20 -34.05 31.03
C GLY A 252 -20.50 -33.04 31.95
N ALA A 253 -20.29 -33.37 33.23
CA ALA A 253 -19.48 -32.55 34.14
C ALA A 253 -17.99 -32.58 33.76
N TYR A 254 -17.47 -33.74 33.36
CA TYR A 254 -16.10 -33.94 32.91
C TYR A 254 -15.76 -33.18 31.62
N ASP A 255 -16.60 -33.30 30.60
CA ASP A 255 -16.39 -32.64 29.31
C ASP A 255 -16.36 -31.12 29.47
N ARG A 256 -17.20 -30.57 30.36
CA ARG A 256 -17.19 -29.15 30.72
C ARG A 256 -15.90 -28.75 31.43
N LEU A 257 -15.39 -29.59 32.34
CA LEU A 257 -14.17 -29.31 33.10
C LEU A 257 -12.92 -29.37 32.21
N ILE A 258 -12.84 -30.35 31.31
CA ILE A 258 -11.78 -30.46 30.31
C ILE A 258 -11.87 -29.33 29.29
N SER A 259 -13.06 -29.01 28.79
CA SER A 259 -13.24 -27.89 27.86
C SER A 259 -12.75 -26.58 28.48
N ARG A 260 -13.08 -26.34 29.76
CA ARG A 260 -12.61 -25.17 30.50
C ARG A 260 -11.11 -25.19 30.75
N TYR A 261 -10.53 -26.33 31.12
CA TYR A 261 -9.07 -26.48 31.24
C TYR A 261 -8.36 -26.18 29.91
N ASN A 262 -8.81 -26.80 28.82
CA ASN A 262 -8.25 -26.59 27.48
C ASN A 262 -8.38 -25.12 27.04
N SER A 263 -9.48 -24.44 27.39
CA SER A 263 -9.63 -23.00 27.12
C SER A 263 -8.63 -22.14 27.90
N LEU A 264 -8.36 -22.46 29.17
CA LEU A 264 -7.38 -21.74 29.99
C LEU A 264 -5.94 -21.98 29.51
N VAL A 265 -5.62 -23.20 29.10
CA VAL A 265 -4.32 -23.54 28.50
C VAL A 265 -4.16 -22.84 27.16
N ALA A 266 -5.18 -22.85 26.30
CA ALA A 266 -5.16 -22.12 25.05
C ALA A 266 -4.97 -20.61 25.28
N GLN A 267 -5.67 -20.03 26.26
CA GLN A 267 -5.53 -18.62 26.62
C GLN A 267 -4.13 -18.29 27.16
N ARG A 268 -3.55 -19.15 28.00
CA ARG A 268 -2.16 -19.03 28.46
C ARG A 268 -1.19 -19.04 27.29
N ASP A 269 -1.35 -19.99 26.37
CA ASP A 269 -0.49 -20.09 25.19
C ASP A 269 -0.61 -18.86 24.30
N LEU A 270 -1.81 -18.27 24.19
CA LEU A 270 -2.00 -17.00 23.48
C LEU A 270 -1.28 -15.84 24.17
N VAL A 271 -1.42 -15.69 25.50
CA VAL A 271 -0.75 -14.63 26.27
C VAL A 271 0.77 -14.79 26.24
N GLN A 272 1.28 -16.02 26.38
CA GLN A 272 2.71 -16.30 26.28
C GLN A 272 3.24 -16.05 24.86
N LYS A 273 2.53 -16.47 23.82
CA LYS A 273 2.93 -16.18 22.43
C LYS A 273 2.89 -14.68 22.14
N ALA A 274 1.88 -13.96 22.63
CA ALA A 274 1.79 -12.51 22.49
C ALA A 274 2.89 -11.77 23.27
N GLY A 275 3.42 -12.34 24.36
CA GLY A 275 4.54 -11.78 25.11
C GLY A 275 5.92 -12.12 24.55
N VAL A 276 6.06 -13.23 23.80
CA VAL A 276 7.34 -13.70 23.23
C VAL A 276 7.54 -13.23 21.79
N LEU A 277 6.48 -13.04 21.01
CA LEU A 277 6.58 -12.43 19.69
C LEU A 277 6.46 -10.91 19.80
N ASP A 278 7.60 -10.23 19.69
CA ASP A 278 7.69 -8.77 19.47
C ASP A 278 6.89 -8.28 18.24
N ASP A 279 6.42 -9.21 17.38
CA ASP A 279 5.78 -8.94 16.09
C ASP A 279 4.30 -9.38 15.97
N GLY A 280 3.64 -9.91 17.01
CA GLY A 280 2.27 -10.41 16.82
C GLY A 280 1.48 -10.76 18.06
N GLY A 281 0.70 -9.80 18.56
CA GLY A 281 -0.47 -10.08 19.41
C GLY A 281 -0.91 -8.93 20.30
N ALA A 282 0.03 -8.14 20.82
CA ALA A 282 -0.24 -6.91 21.56
C ALA A 282 0.34 -5.70 20.81
N PRO A 283 -0.30 -4.52 20.83
CA PRO A 283 0.18 -3.32 20.16
C PRO A 283 1.36 -2.71 20.93
N VAL A 284 2.49 -3.42 20.99
CA VAL A 284 3.73 -2.86 21.53
C VAL A 284 4.34 -2.00 20.44
N ILE A 285 4.37 -0.68 20.68
CA ILE A 285 4.88 0.27 19.69
C ILE A 285 6.39 0.23 19.73
N ARG A 286 7.03 -0.23 18.64
CA ARG A 286 8.49 -0.23 18.53
C ARG A 286 8.99 1.11 17.99
N ILE A 287 9.95 1.71 18.68
CA ILE A 287 10.62 2.91 18.20
C ILE A 287 11.59 2.50 17.10
N SER A 288 11.28 2.89 15.85
CA SER A 288 12.19 2.66 14.72
C SER A 288 13.22 3.77 14.57
N ASP A 289 12.85 5.02 14.88
CA ASP A 289 13.69 6.20 14.67
C ASP A 289 13.56 7.15 15.86
N PRO A 290 14.65 7.42 16.61
CA PRO A 290 14.61 8.32 17.74
C PRO A 290 14.48 9.79 17.31
N PRO A 291 14.02 10.68 18.19
CA PRO A 291 13.94 12.12 17.92
C PRO A 291 15.31 12.73 17.58
N ASN A 292 15.51 13.06 16.31
CA ASN A 292 16.74 13.70 15.84
C ASN A 292 16.62 15.23 15.86
N LEU A 293 17.78 15.91 15.94
CA LEU A 293 17.85 17.35 15.71
C LEU A 293 17.85 17.61 14.20
N PRO A 294 16.83 18.28 13.65
CA PRO A 294 16.80 18.57 12.23
C PRO A 294 17.94 19.54 11.87
N GLN A 295 18.79 19.13 10.93
CA GLN A 295 19.86 19.97 10.39
C GLN A 295 19.32 20.98 9.37
N ASP A 296 18.22 20.62 8.70
CA ASP A 296 17.56 21.47 7.71
C ASP A 296 16.32 22.17 8.30
N PRO A 297 16.11 23.45 7.97
CA PRO A 297 14.95 24.19 8.45
C PRO A 297 13.66 23.66 7.80
N ALA A 298 12.65 23.35 8.61
CA ALA A 298 11.33 22.90 8.16
C ALA A 298 10.49 23.98 7.44
N GLY A 299 11.04 25.20 7.27
CA GLY A 299 10.39 26.30 6.55
C GLY A 299 10.45 26.10 5.03
N PRO A 300 9.62 26.84 4.26
CA PRO A 300 9.58 26.72 2.82
C PRO A 300 10.95 27.01 2.18
N ASN A 301 11.21 26.37 1.04
CA ASN A 301 12.48 26.50 0.31
C ASN A 301 12.91 27.96 0.20
N ARG A 302 14.02 28.32 0.86
CA ARG A 302 14.54 29.71 0.86
C ARG A 302 14.73 30.26 -0.55
N ARG A 303 15.03 29.40 -1.52
CA ARG A 303 15.15 29.74 -2.95
C ARG A 303 13.81 30.16 -3.56
N LEU A 304 12.74 29.43 -3.24
CA LEU A 304 11.38 29.74 -3.73
C LEU A 304 10.91 31.09 -3.18
N LEU A 305 11.11 31.35 -1.88
CA LEU A 305 10.73 32.63 -1.28
C LEU A 305 11.48 33.81 -1.91
N LYS A 306 12.78 33.64 -2.19
CA LYS A 306 13.57 34.63 -2.95
C LYS A 306 13.03 34.84 -4.36
N ALA A 307 12.63 33.77 -5.06
CA ALA A 307 12.06 33.87 -6.40
C ALA A 307 10.72 34.61 -6.42
N ILE A 308 9.82 34.32 -5.47
CA ILE A 308 8.54 35.03 -5.33
C ILE A 308 8.77 36.50 -5.01
N ALA A 309 9.67 36.81 -4.07
CA ALA A 309 10.02 38.19 -3.73
C ALA A 309 10.59 38.95 -4.93
N LEU A 310 11.45 38.30 -5.73
CA LEU A 310 12.00 38.88 -6.96
C LEU A 310 10.90 39.13 -8.00
N ALA A 311 10.01 38.16 -8.23
CA ALA A 311 8.91 38.30 -9.17
C ALA A 311 7.96 39.44 -8.78
N PHE A 312 7.66 39.58 -7.48
CA PHE A 312 6.82 40.66 -6.98
C PHE A 312 7.49 42.04 -7.13
N ALA A 313 8.79 42.14 -6.81
CA ALA A 313 9.56 43.36 -6.99
C ALA A 313 9.64 43.77 -8.47
N LEU A 314 9.91 42.82 -9.37
CA LEU A 314 9.93 43.07 -10.83
C LEU A 314 8.56 43.47 -11.36
N GLY A 315 7.50 42.76 -10.96
CA GLY A 315 6.13 43.07 -11.38
C GLY A 315 5.70 44.47 -10.96
N THR A 316 6.00 44.86 -9.72
CA THR A 316 5.68 46.20 -9.22
C THR A 316 6.54 47.27 -9.90
N GLY A 317 7.83 46.99 -10.14
CA GLY A 317 8.72 47.88 -10.87
C GLY A 317 8.28 48.13 -12.31
N LEU A 318 7.89 47.08 -13.04
CA LEU A 318 7.37 47.18 -14.40
C LEU A 318 6.03 47.90 -14.46
N LEU A 319 5.14 47.67 -13.49
CA LEU A 319 3.86 48.37 -13.42
C LEU A 319 4.06 49.87 -13.22
N ILE A 320 4.88 50.26 -12.23
CA ILE A 320 5.18 51.68 -11.98
C ILE A 320 5.88 52.31 -13.19
N GLY A 321 6.89 51.63 -13.75
CA GLY A 321 7.61 52.09 -14.93
C GLY A 321 6.70 52.26 -16.14
N GLY A 322 5.83 51.28 -16.39
CA GLY A 322 4.84 51.30 -17.46
C GLY A 322 3.83 52.44 -17.30
N VAL A 323 3.32 52.70 -16.09
CA VAL A 323 2.41 53.84 -15.84
C VAL A 323 3.11 55.19 -16.07
N VAL A 324 4.38 55.32 -15.68
CA VAL A 324 5.16 56.54 -15.91
C VAL A 324 5.46 56.75 -17.40
N GLU A 325 5.83 55.70 -18.12
CA GLU A 325 6.20 55.78 -19.54
C GLU A 325 4.99 55.85 -20.47
N ALA A 326 3.87 55.19 -20.12
CA ALA A 326 2.61 55.32 -20.85
C ALA A 326 2.15 56.77 -20.91
N ARG A 327 2.31 57.54 -19.81
CA ARG A 327 2.02 58.99 -19.83
C ARG A 327 2.91 59.78 -20.79
N ARG A 328 4.13 59.32 -21.08
CA ARG A 328 5.03 59.97 -22.04
C ARG A 328 4.67 59.64 -23.48
N LEU A 329 4.30 58.39 -23.75
CA LEU A 329 3.89 57.96 -25.09
C LEU A 329 2.66 58.72 -25.63
N PHE A 330 1.80 59.25 -24.76
CA PHE A 330 0.64 60.05 -25.15
C PHE A 330 0.92 61.57 -25.30
N PHE A 331 2.15 62.05 -25.05
CA PHE A 331 2.49 63.47 -25.17
C PHE A 331 3.70 63.66 -26.09
N PHE A 332 3.57 64.49 -27.13
CA PHE A 332 4.67 64.88 -28.02
C PHE A 332 5.73 65.65 -27.21
N GLN A 333 6.92 65.08 -27.08
CA GLN A 333 8.01 65.71 -26.30
C GLN A 333 9.24 65.99 -27.14
N ASP A 334 9.49 65.21 -28.20
CA ASP A 334 10.73 65.32 -28.95
C ASP A 334 10.54 65.83 -30.38
N HIS A 335 11.55 66.51 -30.90
CA HIS A 335 11.61 66.97 -32.30
C HIS A 335 11.43 65.80 -33.28
N ARG A 336 11.84 64.60 -32.88
CA ARG A 336 11.72 63.36 -33.66
C ARG A 336 10.28 62.88 -33.79
N ASP A 337 9.44 63.09 -32.77
CA ASP A 337 8.02 62.71 -32.83
C ASP A 337 7.30 63.57 -33.87
N VAL A 338 7.64 64.85 -33.96
CA VAL A 338 7.07 65.77 -34.95
C VAL A 338 7.49 65.39 -36.37
N VAL A 339 8.76 65.03 -36.59
CA VAL A 339 9.23 64.54 -37.90
C VAL A 339 8.55 63.23 -38.30
N TYR A 340 8.35 62.33 -37.34
CA TYR A 340 7.73 61.02 -37.58
C TYR A 340 6.24 61.14 -37.91
N PHE A 341 5.49 61.99 -37.20
CA PHE A 341 4.05 62.14 -37.42
C PHE A 341 3.68 63.10 -38.56
N LEU A 342 4.51 64.11 -38.84
CA LEU A 342 4.21 65.12 -39.87
C LEU A 342 5.01 64.91 -41.18
N GLU A 343 5.83 63.86 -41.27
CA GLU A 343 6.65 63.47 -42.45
C GLU A 343 7.41 64.62 -43.14
N THR A 344 7.68 65.69 -42.41
CA THR A 344 8.28 66.92 -42.94
C THR A 344 9.61 67.19 -42.25
N PRO A 345 10.66 67.56 -43.00
CA PRO A 345 11.95 67.85 -42.41
C PRO A 345 11.89 69.15 -41.59
N LEU A 346 12.32 69.08 -40.34
CA LEU A 346 12.40 70.25 -39.46
C LEU A 346 13.46 71.23 -39.98
N LEU A 347 13.07 72.48 -40.25
CA LEU A 347 13.98 73.52 -40.72
C LEU A 347 14.82 74.15 -39.61
N VAL A 348 14.28 74.30 -38.39
CA VAL A 348 14.98 74.91 -37.24
C VAL A 348 14.46 74.29 -35.95
N THR A 349 15.36 73.92 -35.04
CA THR A 349 15.02 73.55 -33.66
C THR A 349 15.39 74.71 -32.73
N ILE A 350 14.42 75.21 -31.98
CA ILE A 350 14.68 76.22 -30.95
C ILE A 350 15.08 75.47 -29.67
N PRO A 351 16.25 75.74 -29.07
CA PRO A 351 16.63 75.10 -27.82
C PRO A 351 15.62 75.48 -26.74
N GLU A 352 15.18 74.48 -25.98
CA GLU A 352 14.22 74.64 -24.89
C GLU A 352 14.79 75.64 -23.86
N THR A 353 14.22 76.85 -23.82
CA THR A 353 14.57 77.86 -22.81
C THR A 353 13.64 77.67 -21.63
N LEU A 354 14.02 76.76 -20.73
CA LEU A 354 13.24 76.43 -19.53
C LEU A 354 12.98 77.69 -18.71
N THR A 355 11.70 78.07 -18.58
CA THR A 355 11.30 79.12 -17.65
C THR A 355 11.55 78.67 -16.20
N PRO A 356 11.80 79.58 -15.24
CA PRO A 356 12.07 79.20 -13.84
C PRO A 356 10.94 78.37 -13.21
N ILE A 357 9.70 78.51 -13.70
CA ILE A 357 8.53 77.76 -13.27
C ILE A 357 8.64 76.29 -13.71
N GLU A 358 9.03 76.03 -14.97
CA GLU A 358 9.21 74.68 -15.52
C GLU A 358 10.40 73.94 -14.90
N LYS A 359 11.48 74.67 -14.57
CA LYS A 359 12.63 74.10 -13.86
C LYS A 359 12.24 73.50 -12.50
N SER A 360 11.30 74.13 -11.79
CA SER A 360 10.79 73.64 -10.50
C SER A 360 9.95 72.36 -10.64
N LEU A 361 9.17 72.24 -11.72
CA LEU A 361 8.39 71.04 -12.01
C LEU A 361 9.29 69.86 -12.38
N LYS A 362 10.34 70.10 -13.20
CA LYS A 362 11.33 69.07 -13.55
C LYS A 362 12.07 68.54 -12.31
N SER A 363 12.41 69.42 -11.36
CA SER A 363 13.00 69.02 -10.08
C SER A 363 12.06 68.14 -9.24
N ARG A 364 10.76 68.46 -9.19
CA ARG A 364 9.75 67.62 -8.52
C ARG A 364 9.60 66.25 -9.17
N TYR A 365 9.65 66.16 -10.50
CA TYR A 365 9.65 64.87 -11.21
C TYR A 365 10.92 64.05 -10.96
N MET A 366 12.09 64.68 -10.89
CA MET A 366 13.34 64.01 -10.52
C MET A 366 13.30 63.49 -9.08
N LEU A 367 12.79 64.29 -8.14
CA LEU A 367 12.55 63.86 -6.77
C LEU A 367 11.58 62.67 -6.71
N ALA A 368 10.46 62.72 -7.43
CA ALA A 368 9.52 61.62 -7.52
C ALA A 368 10.15 60.33 -8.11
N ARG A 369 11.03 60.44 -9.11
CA ARG A 369 11.80 59.29 -9.62
C ARG A 369 12.74 58.71 -8.57
N THR A 370 13.48 59.56 -7.85
CA THR A 370 14.38 59.08 -6.78
C THR A 370 13.61 58.44 -5.62
N LEU A 371 12.48 59.02 -5.22
CA LEU A 371 11.58 58.45 -4.21
C LEU A 371 10.99 57.10 -4.66
N GLY A 372 10.61 56.97 -5.94
CA GLY A 372 10.14 55.70 -6.50
C GLY A 372 11.19 54.59 -6.45
N VAL A 373 12.46 54.91 -6.72
CA VAL A 373 13.56 53.94 -6.61
C VAL A 373 13.78 53.51 -5.16
N VAL A 374 13.76 54.46 -4.22
CA VAL A 374 13.90 54.15 -2.78
C VAL A 374 12.74 53.28 -2.29
N LEU A 375 11.51 53.54 -2.75
CA LEU A 375 10.33 52.77 -2.38
C LEU A 375 10.39 51.33 -2.93
N LEU A 376 10.91 51.12 -4.14
CA LEU A 376 11.16 49.78 -4.69
C LEU A 376 12.19 48.99 -3.87
N ILE A 377 13.29 49.62 -3.46
CA ILE A 377 14.31 48.99 -2.61
C ILE A 377 13.72 48.63 -1.24
N SER A 378 12.87 49.50 -0.69
CA SER A 378 12.19 49.27 0.60
C SER A 378 11.06 48.22 0.52
N ALA A 379 10.49 47.94 -0.65
CA ALA A 379 9.42 46.96 -0.80
C ALA A 379 9.90 45.52 -0.56
N MET A 380 11.18 45.23 -0.82
CA MET A 380 11.76 43.89 -0.64
C MET A 380 11.82 43.45 0.84
N PRO A 381 12.36 44.23 1.79
CA PRO A 381 12.30 43.87 3.22
C PRO A 381 10.87 43.93 3.77
N ALA A 382 10.03 44.85 3.30
CA ALA A 382 8.64 44.97 3.75
C ALA A 382 7.79 43.73 3.40
N THR A 383 7.93 43.20 2.19
CA THR A 383 7.23 41.97 1.76
C THR A 383 7.67 40.74 2.54
N VAL A 384 8.95 40.63 2.87
CA VAL A 384 9.46 39.53 3.73
C VAL A 384 8.92 39.64 5.15
N LEU A 385 8.81 40.86 5.69
CA LEU A 385 8.31 41.10 7.04
C LEU A 385 6.80 40.84 7.14
N THR A 386 5.99 41.23 6.15
CA THR A 386 4.56 40.94 6.11
C THR A 386 4.27 39.45 5.95
N LEU A 387 5.04 38.74 5.11
CA LEU A 387 4.94 37.27 4.97
C LEU A 387 5.27 36.53 6.27
N LYS A 388 6.23 37.05 7.06
CA LYS A 388 6.58 36.51 8.38
C LYS A 388 5.52 36.84 9.44
N HIS A 389 4.96 38.04 9.42
CA HIS A 389 4.02 38.52 10.44
C HIS A 389 2.62 37.91 10.30
N PHE A 390 2.15 37.66 9.07
CA PHE A 390 0.80 37.14 8.82
C PHE A 390 0.70 35.61 8.75
N ASP A 391 1.80 34.87 8.96
CA ASP A 391 1.84 33.40 8.91
C ASP A 391 1.25 32.80 7.59
N LEU A 392 1.14 33.64 6.54
CA LEU A 392 0.52 33.34 5.24
C LEU A 392 1.34 32.34 4.41
N LEU A 393 2.58 32.05 4.82
CA LEU A 393 3.40 30.96 4.28
C LEU A 393 2.71 29.59 4.38
N LYS A 394 1.76 29.41 5.32
CA LYS A 394 0.96 28.19 5.43
C LYS A 394 -0.13 28.05 4.36
N LYS A 395 -0.62 29.17 3.78
CA LYS A 395 -1.75 29.19 2.82
C LYS A 395 -1.32 29.30 1.35
N VAL A 396 -0.22 29.98 1.05
CA VAL A 396 0.20 30.23 -0.35
C VAL A 396 1.00 29.05 -0.94
N VAL A 397 1.68 28.27 -0.10
CA VAL A 397 2.54 27.15 -0.51
C VAL A 397 1.78 25.95 -1.11
N PRO A 398 0.59 25.49 -0.64
CA PRO A 398 -0.10 24.38 -1.29
C PRO A 398 -0.62 24.68 -2.69
N LEU A 399 -0.62 25.94 -3.14
CA LEU A 399 -1.08 26.35 -4.47
C LEU A 399 0.00 26.22 -5.56
N PHE A 400 1.27 26.08 -5.18
CA PHE A 400 2.41 25.95 -6.11
C PHE A 400 3.15 24.61 -6.00
N VAL A 401 2.73 23.71 -5.11
CA VAL A 401 3.33 22.38 -4.89
C VAL A 401 2.32 21.27 -5.23
N ARG A 402 1.48 21.48 -6.25
CA ARG A 402 0.63 20.41 -6.79
C ARG A 402 1.05 20.06 -8.22
#